data_AF-A0A953M4Z7-F1
#
_entry.id   AF-A0A953M4Z7-F1
#
_cell.length_a   1.000
_cell.length_b   1.000
_cell.length_c   1.000
_cell.angle_alpha   90.00
_cell.angle_beta   90.00
_cell.angle_gamma   90.00
#
_symmetry.space_group_name_H-M   'P 1'
#
loop_
_entity.id
_entity.type
_entity.pdbx_description
1 polymer ?
#
loop_
_entity_poly.entity_id
_entity_poly.type
_entity_poly.pdbx_seq_one_letter_code
_entity_poly.pdbx_strand_id
1 'polypeptide(L)'
;MKTIITTTICAALATPAMAGYTIDLGSTPAPTYGTTLTFDEAGGPVGSGIPTDAWSASHGISSMQAGDGNNVVGNFSTTPGYGWLPDNNVFVGNFGIFMNFENDLTEFSAQVWDNGGPADFIAGGMILVLRNDGADVANLFVDPPAFGGVGDSWYNITTDGGSVFDEVLFVGFAFVSPQTIMGEASWNAVPAPGALALLGLGGLAATRRRRA
;
A
#
# COMPACT_ATOMS: atom_id res chain seq x y z
N MET A 1 -36.52 12.14 -41.52
CA MET A 1 -35.08 12.19 -41.19
C MET A 1 -34.84 13.46 -40.39
N LYS A 2 -34.49 13.31 -39.10
CA LYS A 2 -34.11 14.32 -38.07
C LYS A 2 -34.76 13.90 -36.75
N THR A 3 -33.94 13.40 -35.83
CA THR A 3 -33.70 13.98 -34.50
C THR A 3 -32.67 13.07 -33.82
N ILE A 4 -31.45 13.56 -33.74
CA ILE A 4 -30.31 12.94 -33.06
C ILE A 4 -29.89 13.95 -31.99
N ILE A 5 -29.74 13.43 -30.77
CA ILE A 5 -29.00 13.96 -29.61
C ILE A 5 -29.66 15.14 -28.87
N THR A 6 -30.24 14.82 -27.72
CA THR A 6 -30.25 15.75 -26.57
C THR A 6 -30.13 14.93 -25.28
N THR A 7 -28.93 14.43 -25.00
CA THR A 7 -28.55 13.94 -23.67
C THR A 7 -27.06 14.21 -23.46
N THR A 8 -26.73 15.47 -23.25
CA THR A 8 -25.51 15.83 -22.52
C THR A 8 -25.65 17.23 -21.95
N ILE A 9 -25.08 17.40 -20.75
CA ILE A 9 -24.95 18.62 -19.93
C ILE A 9 -25.87 18.60 -18.70
N CYS A 10 -25.56 17.69 -17.77
CA CYS A 10 -25.86 17.81 -16.33
C CYS A 10 -24.63 17.38 -15.52
N ALA A 11 -23.42 17.78 -15.95
CA ALA A 11 -22.16 17.43 -15.29
C ALA A 11 -21.30 18.66 -14.92
N ALA A 12 -21.88 19.87 -14.91
CA ALA A 12 -21.09 21.11 -14.79
C ALA A 12 -21.22 21.83 -13.44
N LEU A 13 -21.83 21.23 -12.41
CA LEU A 13 -21.99 21.87 -11.09
C LEU A 13 -21.72 20.94 -9.91
N ALA A 14 -21.05 19.80 -10.12
CA ALA A 14 -20.42 19.12 -9.01
C ALA A 14 -19.16 19.93 -8.67
N THR A 15 -19.17 20.64 -7.54
CA THR A 15 -17.91 20.99 -6.89
C THR A 15 -17.13 19.69 -6.73
N PRO A 16 -15.85 19.60 -7.14
CA PRO A 16 -15.07 18.42 -6.80
C PRO A 16 -15.14 18.26 -5.29
N ALA A 17 -15.59 17.10 -4.82
CA ALA A 17 -15.32 16.73 -3.43
C ALA A 17 -13.81 16.90 -3.26
N MET A 18 -13.39 17.57 -2.18
CA MET A 18 -11.97 17.61 -1.86
C MET A 18 -11.56 16.17 -1.62
N ALA A 19 -10.86 15.60 -2.61
CA ALA A 19 -10.44 14.22 -2.59
C ALA A 19 -9.44 14.06 -1.43
N GLY A 20 -9.74 13.14 -0.53
CA GLY A 20 -9.08 12.98 0.75
C GLY A 20 -8.41 11.62 0.88
N TYR A 21 -7.47 11.56 1.82
CA TYR A 21 -6.81 10.35 2.28
C TYR A 21 -7.12 10.21 3.76
N THR A 22 -7.64 9.05 4.16
CA THR A 22 -7.83 8.69 5.56
C THR A 22 -6.80 7.63 5.92
N ILE A 23 -6.09 7.84 7.03
CA ILE A 23 -5.12 6.91 7.58
C ILE A 23 -5.55 6.62 9.01
N ASP A 24 -6.07 5.41 9.24
CA ASP A 24 -6.48 4.93 10.55
C ASP A 24 -5.41 3.97 11.09
N LEU A 25 -5.06 4.18 12.36
CA LEU A 25 -4.17 3.32 13.14
C LEU A 25 -5.00 2.45 14.08
N GLY A 26 -4.60 1.19 14.27
CA GLY A 26 -5.22 0.34 15.27
C GLY A 26 -4.35 -0.82 15.75
N SER A 27 -4.71 -1.35 16.92
CA SER A 27 -4.12 -2.55 17.51
C SER A 27 -4.83 -3.83 17.09
N THR A 28 -5.99 -3.72 16.45
CA THR A 28 -6.73 -4.84 15.85
C THR A 28 -6.50 -4.93 14.36
N PRO A 29 -6.60 -6.12 13.74
CA PRO A 29 -6.47 -6.29 12.30
C PRO A 29 -7.28 -5.28 11.49
N ALA A 30 -6.62 -4.65 10.52
CA ALA A 30 -7.26 -3.78 9.54
C ALA A 30 -8.13 -4.61 8.57
N PRO A 31 -9.04 -3.96 7.81
CA PRO A 31 -9.75 -4.63 6.73
C PRO A 31 -8.81 -5.28 5.71
N THR A 32 -9.22 -6.44 5.19
CA THR A 32 -8.54 -7.12 4.09
C THR A 32 -9.18 -6.70 2.76
N TYR A 33 -8.36 -6.26 1.82
CA TYR A 33 -8.77 -5.85 0.48
C TYR A 33 -8.61 -6.97 -0.56
N GLY A 34 -8.87 -6.67 -1.83
CA GLY A 34 -8.99 -7.66 -2.90
C GLY A 34 -7.68 -8.37 -3.27
N THR A 35 -6.55 -7.71 -3.11
CA THR A 35 -5.22 -8.32 -3.23
C THR A 35 -4.58 -8.41 -1.85
N THR A 36 -3.99 -9.56 -1.52
CA THR A 36 -3.31 -9.79 -0.25
C THR A 36 -1.90 -10.27 -0.49
N LEU A 37 -0.93 -9.70 0.22
CA LEU A 37 0.43 -10.19 0.33
C LEU A 37 0.65 -10.78 1.71
N THR A 38 0.98 -12.07 1.72
CA THR A 38 1.50 -12.78 2.90
C THR A 38 2.89 -13.30 2.55
N PHE A 39 3.88 -13.05 3.38
CA PHE A 39 5.26 -13.51 3.11
C PHE A 39 5.46 -15.03 3.29
N ASP A 40 4.40 -15.76 3.64
CA ASP A 40 4.36 -17.23 3.72
C ASP A 40 3.85 -17.91 2.45
N GLU A 41 3.61 -17.15 1.38
CA GLU A 41 3.11 -17.73 0.15
C GLU A 41 4.03 -18.84 -0.38
N ALA A 42 3.43 -19.94 -0.85
CA ALA A 42 4.20 -21.09 -1.31
C ALA A 42 5.04 -20.73 -2.55
N GLY A 43 6.36 -20.78 -2.40
CA GLY A 43 7.30 -20.37 -3.46
C GLY A 43 7.58 -18.86 -3.50
N GLY A 44 7.09 -18.11 -2.52
CA GLY A 44 7.44 -16.70 -2.33
C GLY A 44 8.90 -16.49 -1.96
N PRO A 45 9.41 -15.26 -2.10
CA PRO A 45 10.79 -14.94 -1.75
C PRO A 45 11.04 -15.06 -0.24
N VAL A 46 12.13 -15.74 0.15
CA VAL A 46 12.57 -15.87 1.55
C VAL A 46 14.10 -15.74 1.59
N GLY A 47 14.61 -15.16 2.67
CA GLY A 47 16.04 -14.91 2.87
C GLY A 47 16.41 -13.43 2.76
N SER A 48 17.71 -13.15 2.67
CA SER A 48 18.28 -11.80 2.59
C SER A 48 18.52 -11.35 1.15
N GLY A 49 18.44 -10.04 0.90
CA GLY A 49 18.77 -9.46 -0.41
C GLY A 49 17.74 -9.86 -1.47
N ILE A 50 16.47 -9.83 -1.09
CA ILE A 50 15.36 -10.12 -1.99
C ILE A 50 15.33 -9.03 -3.08
N PRO A 51 15.28 -9.41 -4.37
CA PRO A 51 15.14 -8.45 -5.45
C PRO A 51 13.94 -7.52 -5.24
N THR A 52 14.10 -6.25 -5.61
CA THR A 52 13.05 -5.24 -5.39
C THR A 52 11.77 -5.54 -6.15
N ASP A 53 11.86 -6.22 -7.30
CA ASP A 53 10.77 -6.58 -8.19
C ASP A 53 10.19 -7.98 -7.94
N ALA A 54 10.58 -8.65 -6.84
CA ALA A 54 10.24 -10.05 -6.59
C ALA A 54 8.72 -10.33 -6.51
N TRP A 55 7.90 -9.30 -6.26
CA TRP A 55 6.44 -9.39 -6.15
C TRP A 55 5.68 -8.76 -7.34
N SER A 56 6.38 -8.25 -8.37
CA SER A 56 5.74 -7.59 -9.51
C SER A 56 4.75 -8.51 -10.23
N ALA A 57 5.20 -9.72 -10.59
CA ALA A 57 4.37 -10.64 -11.37
C ALA A 57 3.16 -11.21 -10.60
N SER A 58 3.26 -11.38 -9.28
CA SER A 58 2.22 -12.03 -8.47
C SER A 58 1.25 -11.02 -7.84
N HIS A 59 1.72 -9.82 -7.53
CA HIS A 59 0.97 -8.86 -6.72
C HIS A 59 0.84 -7.47 -7.37
N GLY A 60 1.54 -7.20 -8.47
CA GLY A 60 1.57 -5.86 -9.06
C GLY A 60 2.33 -4.84 -8.20
N ILE A 61 3.28 -5.32 -7.38
CA ILE A 61 4.23 -4.47 -6.65
C ILE A 61 5.47 -4.31 -7.54
N SER A 62 5.61 -3.15 -8.17
CA SER A 62 6.72 -2.86 -9.08
C SER A 62 8.07 -2.73 -8.36
N SER A 63 8.04 -2.34 -7.08
CA SER A 63 9.23 -2.30 -6.22
C SER A 63 8.86 -2.44 -4.75
N MET A 64 9.58 -3.28 -4.01
CA MET A 64 9.55 -3.34 -2.55
C MET A 64 10.97 -3.49 -2.00
N GLN A 65 11.41 -2.51 -1.19
CA GLN A 65 12.79 -2.47 -0.68
C GLN A 65 12.90 -1.86 0.70
N ALA A 66 14.03 -2.15 1.35
CA ALA A 66 14.48 -1.45 2.56
C ALA A 66 15.13 -0.11 2.19
N GLY A 67 15.18 0.84 3.11
CA GLY A 67 15.78 2.17 2.87
C GLY A 67 17.27 2.14 2.58
N ASP A 68 18.00 1.17 3.13
CA ASP A 68 19.42 0.92 2.83
C ASP A 68 19.64 -0.16 1.74
N GLY A 69 18.56 -0.69 1.17
CA GLY A 69 18.58 -1.81 0.21
C GLY A 69 18.81 -3.19 0.82
N ASN A 70 19.02 -3.31 2.13
CA ASN A 70 19.21 -4.60 2.82
C ASN A 70 17.89 -5.07 3.43
N ASN A 71 17.16 -5.86 2.66
CA ASN A 71 15.92 -6.49 3.12
C ASN A 71 16.13 -7.97 3.50
N VAL A 72 15.27 -8.46 4.39
CA VAL A 72 15.16 -9.88 4.72
C VAL A 72 13.69 -10.27 4.82
N VAL A 73 13.33 -11.41 4.24
CA VAL A 73 12.04 -12.06 4.48
C VAL A 73 12.26 -13.36 5.23
N GLY A 74 11.56 -13.57 6.34
CA GLY A 74 11.67 -14.80 7.10
C GLY A 74 10.86 -14.78 8.40
N ASN A 75 10.77 -15.95 9.05
CA ASN A 75 10.09 -16.11 10.32
C ASN A 75 11.06 -15.82 11.47
N PHE A 76 10.72 -14.81 12.28
CA PHE A 76 11.52 -14.36 13.41
C PHE A 76 10.88 -14.64 14.77
N SER A 77 9.77 -15.38 14.84
CA SER A 77 9.01 -15.64 16.08
C SER A 77 9.85 -16.29 17.20
N THR A 78 10.91 -17.01 16.84
CA THR A 78 11.85 -17.65 17.78
C THR A 78 13.13 -16.85 18.01
N THR A 79 13.33 -15.75 17.29
CA THR A 79 14.53 -14.91 17.41
C THR A 79 14.48 -14.11 18.71
N PRO A 80 15.56 -14.08 19.52
CA PRO A 80 15.60 -13.26 20.74
C PRO A 80 15.24 -11.80 20.46
N GLY A 81 14.28 -11.25 21.22
CA GLY A 81 13.75 -9.90 21.02
C GLY A 81 12.55 -9.79 20.08
N TYR A 82 12.19 -10.87 19.39
CA TYR A 82 11.10 -10.91 18.39
C TYR A 82 9.98 -11.91 18.72
N GLY A 83 9.96 -12.48 19.93
CA GLY A 83 8.95 -13.46 20.35
C GLY A 83 7.51 -12.94 20.42
N TRP A 84 7.31 -11.65 20.17
CA TRP A 84 6.01 -11.00 20.04
C TRP A 84 5.50 -10.94 18.59
N LEU A 85 6.37 -11.23 17.61
CA LEU A 85 5.95 -11.35 16.21
C LEU A 85 5.11 -12.63 16.02
N PRO A 86 4.16 -12.61 15.07
CA PRO A 86 3.42 -13.81 14.69
C PRO A 86 4.36 -14.91 14.16
N ASP A 87 3.90 -16.15 14.22
CA ASP A 87 4.65 -17.32 13.73
C ASP A 87 4.48 -17.49 12.21
N ASN A 88 4.91 -16.46 11.48
CA ASN A 88 4.90 -16.37 10.02
C ASN A 88 6.13 -15.61 9.53
N ASN A 89 6.40 -15.69 8.22
CA ASN A 89 7.37 -14.81 7.60
C ASN A 89 6.91 -13.36 7.63
N VAL A 90 7.86 -12.46 7.87
CA VAL A 90 7.69 -11.01 7.78
C VAL A 90 8.80 -10.42 6.91
N PHE A 91 8.53 -9.28 6.28
CA PHE A 91 9.55 -8.48 5.63
C PHE A 91 10.20 -7.54 6.65
N VAL A 92 11.52 -7.48 6.64
CA VAL A 92 12.32 -6.63 7.51
C VAL A 92 13.16 -5.71 6.64
N GLY A 93 13.07 -4.40 6.88
CA GLY A 93 13.87 -3.39 6.22
C GLY A 93 14.47 -2.38 7.19
N ASN A 94 15.75 -2.07 7.03
CA ASN A 94 16.36 -0.96 7.76
C ASN A 94 15.95 0.37 7.14
N PHE A 95 15.79 1.40 7.98
CA PHE A 95 15.42 2.76 7.55
C PHE A 95 14.12 2.86 6.77
N GLY A 96 13.21 1.89 6.96
CA GLY A 96 11.92 1.88 6.30
C GLY A 96 11.66 0.72 5.35
N ILE A 97 10.42 0.67 4.90
CA ILE A 97 9.92 -0.21 3.84
C ILE A 97 9.23 0.68 2.81
N PHE A 98 9.66 0.56 1.56
CA PHE A 98 9.23 1.40 0.45
C PHE A 98 8.57 0.50 -0.59
N MET A 99 7.28 0.73 -0.86
CA MET A 99 6.49 -0.05 -1.81
C MET A 99 5.97 0.84 -2.92
N ASN A 100 6.20 0.42 -4.17
CA ASN A 100 5.62 1.02 -5.36
C ASN A 100 4.74 -0.01 -6.06
N PHE A 101 3.58 0.43 -6.55
CA PHE A 101 2.59 -0.42 -7.21
C PHE A 101 2.57 -0.14 -8.71
N GLU A 102 2.15 -1.13 -9.50
CA GLU A 102 1.98 -0.98 -10.96
C GLU A 102 0.68 -0.23 -11.32
N ASN A 103 -0.24 -0.14 -10.35
CA ASN A 103 -1.52 0.49 -10.48
C ASN A 103 -1.76 1.43 -9.30
N ASP A 104 -2.45 2.52 -9.59
CA ASP A 104 -3.11 3.38 -8.61
C ASP A 104 -3.93 2.55 -7.61
N LEU A 105 -3.85 2.92 -6.34
CA LEU A 105 -4.59 2.32 -5.24
C LEU A 105 -5.62 3.30 -4.69
N THR A 106 -6.77 2.79 -4.29
CA THR A 106 -7.74 3.53 -3.46
C THR A 106 -7.71 3.10 -2.00
N GLU A 107 -7.24 1.89 -1.74
CA GLU A 107 -7.26 1.29 -0.42
C GLU A 107 -5.99 0.45 -0.22
N PHE A 108 -5.38 0.57 0.96
CA PHE A 108 -4.23 -0.21 1.38
C PHE A 108 -4.31 -0.46 2.88
N SER A 109 -3.97 -1.67 3.33
CA SER A 109 -3.75 -1.95 4.74
C SER A 109 -2.48 -2.75 4.91
N ALA A 110 -1.79 -2.55 6.03
CA ALA A 110 -0.65 -3.38 6.39
C ALA A 110 -0.45 -3.45 7.91
N GLN A 111 0.12 -4.55 8.35
CA GLN A 111 0.68 -4.68 9.69
C GLN A 111 2.14 -4.28 9.67
N VAL A 112 2.49 -3.21 10.38
CA VAL A 112 3.83 -2.62 10.42
C VAL A 112 4.26 -2.34 11.85
N TRP A 113 5.52 -2.65 12.15
CA TRP A 113 6.19 -2.34 13.40
C TRP A 113 7.50 -1.62 13.11
N ASP A 114 7.92 -0.74 14.00
CA ASP A 114 9.21 -0.06 13.88
C ASP A 114 9.83 0.12 15.27
N ASN A 115 11.13 -0.14 15.40
CA ASN A 115 11.83 -0.02 16.68
C ASN A 115 12.26 1.42 17.02
N GLY A 116 11.91 2.39 16.19
CA GLY A 116 12.00 3.81 16.50
C GLY A 116 11.31 4.08 17.83
N GLY A 117 12.00 4.78 18.72
CA GLY A 117 11.43 5.18 19.99
C GLY A 117 10.56 6.43 19.85
N PRO A 118 10.34 7.16 20.95
CA PRO A 118 9.62 8.43 20.92
C PRO A 118 10.29 9.44 19.99
N ALA A 119 9.48 10.33 19.42
CA ALA A 119 9.86 11.43 18.52
C ALA A 119 10.80 12.45 19.16
N ASP A 120 12.03 12.05 19.38
CA ASP A 120 13.12 12.89 19.81
C ASP A 120 14.39 12.63 18.98
N PHE A 121 15.40 13.47 19.20
CA PHE A 121 16.62 13.45 18.41
C PHE A 121 17.51 12.21 18.65
N ILE A 122 17.20 11.37 19.64
CA ILE A 122 17.95 10.16 19.99
C ILE A 122 17.14 8.93 19.59
N ALA A 123 15.92 8.82 20.08
CA ALA A 123 15.11 7.62 20.04
C ALA A 123 14.42 7.42 18.68
N GLY A 124 14.08 8.51 17.97
CA GLY A 124 13.61 8.42 16.60
C GLY A 124 12.10 8.39 16.45
N GLY A 125 11.56 7.63 15.49
CA GLY A 125 10.14 7.50 15.21
C GLY A 125 9.90 6.96 13.80
N MET A 126 8.64 7.02 13.34
CA MET A 126 8.29 6.58 11.99
C MET A 126 7.37 7.59 11.29
N ILE A 127 7.54 7.73 9.98
CA ILE A 127 6.62 8.50 9.13
C ILE A 127 6.04 7.57 8.07
N LEU A 128 4.71 7.55 7.95
CA LEU A 128 4.04 6.99 6.78
C LEU A 128 3.86 8.12 5.75
N VAL A 129 4.30 7.90 4.52
CA VAL A 129 4.10 8.81 3.39
C VAL A 129 3.40 8.07 2.26
N LEU A 130 2.33 8.68 1.75
CA LEU A 130 1.65 8.26 0.53
C LEU A 130 2.08 9.16 -0.60
N ARG A 131 2.41 8.57 -1.75
CA ARG A 131 2.75 9.33 -2.95
C ARG A 131 1.91 8.86 -4.13
N ASN A 132 1.68 9.78 -5.04
CA ASN A 132 1.09 9.52 -6.34
C ASN A 132 2.04 10.06 -7.41
N ASP A 133 2.58 9.20 -8.27
CA ASP A 133 3.53 9.56 -9.34
C ASP A 133 4.75 10.35 -8.80
N GLY A 134 5.27 9.96 -7.64
CA GLY A 134 6.38 10.65 -6.99
C GLY A 134 6.03 11.99 -6.32
N ALA A 135 4.76 12.36 -6.20
CA ALA A 135 4.33 13.51 -5.42
C ALA A 135 3.70 13.07 -4.09
N ASP A 136 4.13 13.65 -2.97
CA ASP A 136 3.53 13.37 -1.66
C ASP A 136 2.09 13.87 -1.63
N VAL A 137 1.15 12.97 -1.30
CA VAL A 137 -0.29 13.27 -1.27
C VAL A 137 -0.88 13.19 0.14
N ALA A 138 -0.25 12.41 1.03
CA ALA A 138 -0.55 12.39 2.45
C ALA A 138 0.66 11.94 3.27
N ASN A 139 0.71 12.35 4.53
CA ASN A 139 1.68 11.80 5.48
C ASN A 139 1.07 11.70 6.88
N LEU A 140 1.62 10.80 7.68
CA LEU A 140 1.28 10.61 9.08
C LEU A 140 2.57 10.39 9.87
N PHE A 141 2.76 11.21 10.89
CA PHE A 141 3.83 11.03 11.85
C PHE A 141 3.37 10.11 12.98
N VAL A 142 4.14 9.06 13.27
CA VAL A 142 3.80 8.05 14.27
C VAL A 142 4.79 8.13 15.44
N ASP A 143 4.25 8.41 16.62
CA ASP A 143 5.03 8.61 17.85
C ASP A 143 4.30 8.05 19.09
N PRO A 144 4.82 6.99 19.73
CA PRO A 144 5.85 6.08 19.24
C PRO A 144 5.25 5.04 18.26
N PRO A 145 6.03 4.50 17.31
CA PRO A 145 5.59 3.37 16.51
C PRO A 145 5.42 2.10 17.35
N ALA A 146 4.61 1.17 16.82
CA ALA A 146 4.39 -0.11 17.48
C ALA A 146 5.66 -0.98 17.45
N PHE A 147 6.05 -1.51 18.61
CA PHE A 147 7.15 -2.46 18.73
C PHE A 147 6.99 -3.33 19.97
N GLY A 148 7.57 -4.53 19.98
CA GLY A 148 7.52 -5.38 21.17
C GLY A 148 6.13 -5.94 21.49
N GLY A 149 5.20 -5.96 20.52
CA GLY A 149 3.80 -6.34 20.72
C GLY A 149 2.95 -5.26 21.40
N VAL A 150 3.43 -4.01 21.46
CA VAL A 150 2.72 -2.87 22.05
C VAL A 150 2.50 -1.80 20.97
N GLY A 151 1.34 -1.15 20.99
CA GLY A 151 0.99 -0.03 20.10
C GLY A 151 0.05 -0.44 18.96
N ASP A 152 -0.25 0.53 18.11
CA ASP A 152 -1.08 0.34 16.92
C ASP A 152 -0.22 -0.11 15.74
N SER A 153 -0.24 -1.42 15.46
CA SER A 153 0.56 -2.01 14.38
C SER A 153 -0.18 -2.03 13.05
N TRP A 154 -1.49 -1.80 13.02
CA TRP A 154 -2.28 -1.89 11.81
C TRP A 154 -2.53 -0.50 11.23
N TYR A 155 -2.18 -0.36 9.97
CA TYR A 155 -2.41 0.82 9.16
C TYR A 155 -3.53 0.49 8.19
N ASN A 156 -4.57 1.32 8.19
CA ASN A 156 -5.64 1.24 7.20
C ASN A 156 -5.74 2.57 6.46
N ILE A 157 -5.64 2.51 5.15
CA ILE A 157 -5.56 3.66 4.26
C ILE A 157 -6.70 3.55 3.25
N THR A 158 -7.51 4.60 3.16
CA THR A 158 -8.61 4.68 2.20
C THR A 158 -8.65 6.06 1.57
N THR A 159 -8.98 6.12 0.28
CA THR A 159 -9.20 7.37 -0.45
C THR A 159 -10.69 7.62 -0.72
N ASP A 160 -11.04 8.88 -0.91
CA ASP A 160 -12.34 9.27 -1.42
C ASP A 160 -12.21 10.29 -2.56
N GLY A 161 -13.34 10.70 -3.15
CA GLY A 161 -13.36 11.79 -4.13
C GLY A 161 -12.55 11.57 -5.42
N GLY A 162 -12.13 10.33 -5.69
CA GLY A 162 -11.27 9.98 -6.84
C GLY A 162 -9.77 10.15 -6.58
N SER A 163 -9.34 10.39 -5.33
CA SER A 163 -7.93 10.33 -4.93
C SER A 163 -7.38 8.92 -5.10
N VAL A 164 -6.11 8.86 -5.48
CA VAL A 164 -5.34 7.62 -5.61
C VAL A 164 -3.90 7.84 -5.13
N PHE A 165 -3.19 6.74 -4.91
CA PHE A 165 -1.75 6.72 -4.61
C PHE A 165 -1.15 5.43 -5.18
N ASP A 166 0.12 5.45 -5.56
CA ASP A 166 0.84 4.31 -6.13
C ASP A 166 2.14 4.00 -5.36
N GLU A 167 2.48 4.79 -4.34
CA GLU A 167 3.61 4.53 -3.46
C GLU A 167 3.20 4.63 -1.98
N VAL A 168 3.64 3.65 -1.19
CA VAL A 168 3.48 3.62 0.27
C VAL A 168 4.87 3.49 0.90
N LEU A 169 5.27 4.49 1.67
CA LEU A 169 6.58 4.57 2.30
C LEU A 169 6.42 4.60 3.82
N PHE A 170 6.89 3.56 4.49
CA PHE A 170 7.11 3.57 5.93
C PHE A 170 8.57 3.95 6.17
N VAL A 171 8.82 5.12 6.73
CA VAL A 171 10.16 5.67 6.92
C VAL A 171 10.49 5.69 8.40
N GLY A 172 11.24 4.69 8.85
CA GLY A 172 11.83 4.67 10.19
C GLY A 172 13.03 5.61 10.26
N PHE A 173 13.10 6.44 11.30
CA PHE A 173 14.26 7.30 11.58
C PHE A 173 14.66 7.11 13.04
N ALA A 174 15.95 6.93 13.33
CA ALA A 174 16.49 6.88 14.68
C ALA A 174 18.01 7.12 14.64
N PHE A 175 18.60 7.49 15.78
CA PHE A 175 20.06 7.63 15.86
C PHE A 175 20.78 6.28 15.75
N VAL A 176 20.12 5.20 16.19
CA VAL A 176 20.62 3.82 16.10
C VAL A 176 19.71 3.07 15.15
N SER A 177 20.24 2.70 13.98
CA SER A 177 19.62 1.95 12.87
C SER A 177 18.16 1.51 13.10
N PRO A 178 17.17 2.33 12.70
CA PRO A 178 15.77 1.97 12.80
C PRO A 178 15.47 0.78 11.87
N GLN A 179 14.58 -0.09 12.34
CA GLN A 179 14.19 -1.31 11.67
C GLN A 179 12.67 -1.35 11.61
N THR A 180 12.17 -1.34 10.39
CA THR A 180 10.75 -1.45 10.07
C THR A 180 10.47 -2.90 9.65
N ILE A 181 9.38 -3.45 10.17
CA ILE A 181 8.95 -4.83 9.96
C ILE A 181 7.53 -4.78 9.42
N MET A 182 7.24 -5.55 8.38
CA MET A 182 5.90 -5.67 7.79
C MET A 182 5.48 -7.14 7.74
N GLY A 183 4.27 -7.43 8.19
CA GLY A 183 3.71 -8.78 8.20
C GLY A 183 2.72 -9.01 7.06
N GLU A 184 1.47 -8.61 7.27
CA GLU A 184 0.42 -8.76 6.26
C GLU A 184 0.22 -7.42 5.55
N ALA A 185 -0.06 -7.45 4.24
CA ALA A 185 -0.51 -6.30 3.49
C ALA A 185 -1.67 -6.66 2.56
N SER A 186 -2.58 -5.71 2.32
CA SER A 186 -3.65 -5.89 1.34
C SER A 186 -4.04 -4.57 0.69
N TRP A 187 -4.53 -4.59 -0.55
CA TRP A 187 -4.94 -3.37 -1.25
C TRP A 187 -5.99 -3.64 -2.34
N ASN A 188 -6.61 -2.56 -2.81
CA ASN A 188 -7.45 -2.57 -4.01
C ASN A 188 -6.83 -1.66 -5.09
N ALA A 189 -6.42 -2.28 -6.19
CA ALA A 189 -5.93 -1.58 -7.36
C ALA A 189 -7.08 -1.02 -8.21
N VAL A 190 -6.92 0.21 -8.68
CA VAL A 190 -7.80 0.85 -9.64
C VAL A 190 -7.43 0.35 -11.05
N PRO A 191 -8.38 -0.28 -11.78
CA PRO A 191 -8.11 -0.68 -13.15
C PRO A 191 -7.78 0.54 -14.01
N ALA A 192 -6.74 0.43 -14.83
CA ALA A 192 -6.36 1.50 -15.76
C ALA A 192 -7.59 1.95 -16.59
N PRO A 193 -7.86 3.27 -16.73
CA PRO A 193 -9.05 3.79 -17.41
C PRO A 193 -9.28 3.22 -18.82
N GLY A 194 -8.21 2.82 -19.50
CA GLY A 194 -8.25 2.21 -20.83
C GLY A 194 -8.94 0.85 -20.89
N ALA A 195 -8.91 0.03 -19.84
CA ALA A 195 -9.49 -1.31 -19.86
C ALA A 195 -11.03 -1.27 -19.95
N LEU A 196 -11.66 -0.36 -19.20
CA LEU A 196 -13.11 -0.15 -19.22
C LEU A 196 -13.57 0.53 -20.52
N ALA A 197 -12.77 1.46 -21.05
CA ALA A 197 -13.05 2.09 -22.33
C ALA A 197 -13.02 1.08 -23.49
N LEU A 198 -12.05 0.16 -23.50
CA LEU A 198 -11.96 -0.91 -24.50
C LEU A 198 -13.08 -1.93 -24.38
N LEU A 199 -13.47 -2.32 -23.16
CA LEU A 199 -14.61 -3.21 -22.93
C LEU A 199 -15.92 -2.55 -23.40
N GLY A 200 -16.11 -1.27 -23.10
CA GLY A 200 -17.26 -0.48 -23.54
C GLY A 200 -17.34 -0.36 -25.06
N LEU A 201 -16.21 -0.06 -25.72
CA LEU A 201 -16.13 -0.02 -27.19
C LEU A 201 -16.36 -1.41 -27.82
N GLY A 202 -15.81 -2.47 -27.23
CA GLY A 202 -16.05 -3.85 -27.65
C GLY A 202 -17.52 -4.27 -27.52
N GLY A 203 -18.18 -3.90 -26.42
CA GLY A 203 -19.61 -4.13 -26.21
C GLY A 203 -20.48 -3.34 -27.21
N LEU A 204 -20.10 -2.11 -27.53
CA LEU A 204 -20.76 -1.29 -28.56
C LEU A 204 -20.56 -1.85 -29.98
N ALA A 205 -19.39 -2.43 -30.27
CA ALA A 205 -19.12 -3.09 -31.54
C ALA A 205 -19.91 -4.41 -31.67
N ALA A 206 -20.01 -5.19 -30.60
CA ALA A 206 -20.78 -6.44 -30.57
C ALA A 206 -22.29 -6.22 -30.67
N THR A 207 -22.81 -5.16 -30.04
CA THR A 207 -24.24 -4.81 -30.11
C THR A 207 -24.64 -4.22 -31.47
N ARG A 208 -23.73 -3.52 -32.17
CA ARG A 208 -23.95 -3.07 -33.55
C ARG A 208 -24.07 -4.22 -34.57
N ARG A 209 -23.51 -5.40 -34.29
CA ARG A 209 -23.53 -6.54 -35.22
C ARG A 209 -24.86 -7.33 -35.23
N ARG A 210 -25.82 -7.01 -34.36
CA ARG A 210 -27.15 -7.64 -34.29
C ARG A 210 -28.25 -6.92 -35.11
N ARG A 211 -27.88 -6.08 -36.06
CA ARG A 211 -28.82 -5.55 -37.06
C ARG A 211 -28.38 -5.96 -38.46
N ALA A 212 -28.66 -7.22 -38.80
CA ALA A 212 -28.73 -7.74 -40.16
C ALA A 212 -30.07 -8.44 -40.31
#